data_AF-A0A3E3IBY6-F1
#
_entry.id   AF-A0A3E3IBY6-F1
#
_cell.length_a   1.000
_cell.length_b   1.000
_cell.length_c   1.000
_cell.angle_alpha   90.00
_cell.angle_beta   90.00
_cell.angle_gamma   90.00
#
_symmetry.space_group_name_H-M   'P 1'
#
loop_
_entity.id
_entity.type
_entity.pdbx_description
1 polymer ?
#
loop_
_entity_poly.entity_id
_entity_poly.type
_entity_poly.pdbx_seq_one_letter_code
_entity_poly.pdbx_strand_id
1 'polypeptide(L)'
;MEVTKKLTPYNFTSKNDKNRIKYIVVHYFGGLSTAENLLEYWHRQYVGASAHYIVGHDGKIYQSVEDGDIAWHCGAQKYVHPDCRNSNSIGIEMAVRKRDTSTLLASDPDWYFEPATEQAAQELVREKMQEYGIPAENVLRHYDVTGKICPNPYVLEADAWTAFLAGLAEPEKEELTKITGKSVATAEQMAAYLVSRNPAAAPYALEHAQIYLEEGAAENIRADGAWAQRCLETGNDTFAGSAVTFDQYNFCGHGVTKNGMRGTIFPDLRTGIRAQIQHLKAYASTQKLKQECVDDRFRYVKRGSSPYFEWLGIQENPKKVGWAAGVGYGGKIITILDNILRMGTGESMDPEAENKPEPEMKPEGIFLYQIRTTVDSLRIRKGPGVTYPETGAINEVAGKKNLYTIVEEQNGWGRLKSGAGWISLTYTQKEGESYLVRTTVDSLRIRRGPGISYPETGVINEKTGSKKKYTIIEEQNGWGRLKSGAGWISLAYTMRA
;
A
#
# COMPACT_ATOMS: atom_id res chain seq x y z
N MET A 1 15.15 24.51 7.41
CA MET A 1 14.36 25.74 7.61
C MET A 1 15.31 26.94 7.62
N GLU A 2 14.94 28.08 7.04
CA GLU A 2 15.78 29.28 7.04
C GLU A 2 15.50 30.12 8.29
N VAL A 3 16.54 30.51 9.03
CA VAL A 3 16.42 31.33 10.25
C VAL A 3 17.24 32.60 10.08
N THR A 4 16.57 33.75 10.15
CA THR A 4 17.24 35.06 10.07
C THR A 4 17.72 35.49 11.46
N LYS A 5 19.02 35.66 11.65
CA LYS A 5 19.58 36.06 12.94
C LYS A 5 19.72 37.58 13.07
N LYS A 6 19.23 38.14 14.18
CA LYS A 6 19.56 39.50 14.64
C LYS A 6 19.55 39.53 16.16
N LEU A 7 20.71 39.26 16.75
CA LEU A 7 20.85 39.05 18.18
C LEU A 7 20.73 40.36 18.97
N THR A 8 20.04 40.34 20.11
CA THR A 8 20.02 41.49 21.04
C THR A 8 21.33 41.60 21.82
N PRO A 9 21.86 42.82 22.05
CA PRO A 9 22.96 43.05 22.98
C PRO A 9 22.51 43.27 24.44
N TYR A 10 21.19 43.27 24.74
CA TYR A 10 20.66 43.67 26.05
C TYR A 10 19.93 42.56 26.80
N ASN A 11 18.93 41.92 26.18
CA ASN A 11 17.89 41.19 26.90
C ASN A 11 18.22 39.70 27.09
N PHE A 12 19.36 39.37 27.68
CA PHE A 12 19.73 37.98 27.94
C PHE A 12 20.75 37.88 29.07
N THR A 13 20.90 36.68 29.62
CA THR A 13 22.03 36.36 30.49
C THR A 13 23.01 35.50 29.71
N SER A 14 24.25 35.97 29.56
CA SER A 14 25.29 35.18 28.92
C SER A 14 25.60 33.94 29.77
N LYS A 15 25.48 32.78 29.15
CA LYS A 15 25.74 31.47 29.75
C LYS A 15 26.59 30.60 28.85
N ASN A 16 26.45 30.76 27.52
CA ASN A 16 27.19 30.04 26.48
C ASN A 16 27.26 28.52 26.72
N ASP A 17 26.15 27.92 27.13
CA ASP A 17 26.07 26.48 27.43
C ASP A 17 24.75 25.93 26.91
N LYS A 18 24.82 25.14 25.83
CA LYS A 18 23.66 24.48 25.24
C LYS A 18 23.17 23.28 26.05
N ASN A 19 24.01 22.67 26.90
CA ASN A 19 23.63 21.49 27.69
C ASN A 19 22.59 21.83 28.78
N ARG A 20 22.39 23.13 29.06
CA ARG A 20 21.35 23.60 29.97
C ARG A 20 19.93 23.32 29.44
N ILE A 21 19.78 23.20 28.11
CA ILE A 21 18.48 23.19 27.44
C ILE A 21 17.82 21.83 27.69
N LYS A 22 16.69 21.86 28.38
CA LYS A 22 15.88 20.68 28.71
C LYS A 22 14.41 20.81 28.30
N TYR A 23 13.97 22.04 28.02
CA TYR A 23 12.58 22.38 27.73
C TYR A 23 12.48 23.35 26.56
N ILE A 24 11.32 23.37 25.91
CA ILE A 24 10.92 24.41 24.96
C ILE A 24 9.65 25.04 25.50
N VAL A 25 9.58 26.38 25.54
CA VAL A 25 8.41 27.12 26.01
C VAL A 25 7.86 27.95 24.87
N VAL A 26 6.62 27.66 24.48
CA VAL A 26 5.89 28.37 23.43
C VAL A 26 5.11 29.54 24.03
N HIS A 27 5.12 30.67 23.32
CA HIS A 27 4.48 31.93 23.66
C HIS A 27 3.76 32.52 22.46
N TYR A 28 2.97 33.56 22.72
CA TYR A 28 2.40 34.44 21.72
C TYR A 28 2.77 35.88 22.09
N PHE A 29 2.79 36.77 21.10
CA PHE A 29 3.23 38.15 21.31
C PHE A 29 2.40 38.91 22.36
N GLY A 30 1.17 38.47 22.64
CA GLY A 30 0.25 39.19 23.53
C GLY A 30 -0.17 40.56 22.99
N GLY A 31 -0.06 40.74 21.67
CA GLY A 31 -0.33 41.99 20.95
C GLY A 31 -0.18 41.81 19.44
N LEU A 32 -0.67 42.79 18.68
CA LEU A 32 -0.64 42.77 17.22
C LEU A 32 0.61 43.47 16.69
N SER A 33 1.59 42.70 16.23
CA SER A 33 2.83 43.21 15.65
C SER A 33 3.44 42.18 14.70
N THR A 34 4.39 42.59 13.86
CA THR A 34 5.18 41.67 13.02
C THR A 34 6.37 41.10 13.80
N ALA A 35 6.90 39.97 13.33
CA ALA A 35 8.08 39.36 13.93
C ALA A 35 9.32 40.26 13.81
N GLU A 36 9.47 40.97 12.70
CA GLU A 36 10.55 41.92 12.46
C GLU A 36 10.49 43.10 13.44
N ASN A 37 9.29 43.61 13.72
CA ASN A 37 9.11 44.69 14.68
C ASN A 37 9.47 44.25 16.11
N LEU A 38 9.09 43.02 16.51
CA LEU A 38 9.46 42.47 17.81
C LEU A 38 10.97 42.22 17.91
N LEU A 39 11.56 41.67 16.85
CA LEU A 39 13.01 41.46 16.73
C LEU A 39 13.77 42.80 16.86
N GLU A 40 13.34 43.82 16.13
CA GLU A 40 13.92 45.16 16.19
C GLU A 40 13.79 45.78 17.59
N TYR A 41 12.61 45.62 18.20
CA TYR A 41 12.33 46.14 19.53
C TYR A 41 13.26 45.54 20.60
N TRP A 42 13.50 44.23 20.59
CA TRP A 42 14.46 43.59 21.50
C TRP A 42 15.92 43.86 21.14
N HIS A 43 16.25 44.07 19.87
CA HIS A 43 17.60 44.37 19.45
C HIS A 43 18.05 45.76 19.90
N ARG A 44 17.19 46.78 19.77
CA ARG A 44 17.62 48.18 19.93
C ARG A 44 17.70 48.68 21.37
N GLN A 45 17.08 47.99 22.34
CA GLN A 45 17.00 48.50 23.72
C GLN A 45 16.82 47.40 24.77
N TYR A 46 17.13 47.75 26.01
CA TYR A 46 16.79 46.95 27.18
C TYR A 46 15.30 47.06 27.52
N VAL A 47 14.63 45.92 27.64
CA VAL A 47 13.20 45.82 27.98
C VAL A 47 12.93 44.86 29.14
N GLY A 48 13.93 44.08 29.56
CA GLY A 48 13.76 43.09 30.64
C GLY A 48 12.99 41.84 30.23
N ALA A 49 12.88 41.56 28.92
CA ALA A 49 12.23 40.37 28.36
C ALA A 49 12.79 40.04 26.97
N SER A 50 12.79 38.76 26.60
CA SER A 50 13.19 38.25 25.28
C SER A 50 12.80 36.80 25.10
N ALA A 51 12.81 36.31 23.87
CA ALA A 51 12.76 34.89 23.53
C ALA A 51 13.92 34.53 22.60
N HIS A 52 14.21 33.24 22.44
CA HIS A 52 15.30 32.83 21.55
C HIS A 52 14.86 32.99 20.09
N TYR A 53 13.62 32.56 19.78
CA TYR A 53 13.05 32.59 18.44
C TYR A 53 11.74 33.36 18.37
N ILE A 54 11.47 33.93 17.21
CA ILE A 54 10.26 34.68 16.87
C ILE A 54 9.73 34.13 15.53
N VAL A 55 8.48 33.70 15.49
CA VAL A 55 7.82 33.16 14.29
C VAL A 55 6.79 34.15 13.77
N GLY A 56 6.93 34.58 12.52
CA GLY A 56 6.05 35.54 11.85
C GLY A 56 4.76 34.94 11.30
N HIS A 57 3.82 35.80 10.92
CA HIS A 57 2.54 35.40 10.29
C HIS A 57 2.70 34.64 8.97
N ASP A 58 3.83 34.84 8.29
CA ASP A 58 4.19 34.20 7.02
C ASP A 58 5.07 32.96 7.21
N GLY A 59 5.28 32.53 8.46
CA GLY A 59 6.15 31.40 8.80
C GLY A 59 7.65 31.72 8.78
N LYS A 60 8.06 32.98 8.53
CA LYS A 60 9.47 33.35 8.68
C LYS A 60 9.90 33.29 10.13
N ILE A 61 11.11 32.79 10.36
CA ILE A 61 11.66 32.61 11.71
C ILE A 61 12.89 33.49 11.90
N TYR A 62 12.90 34.18 13.03
CA TYR A 62 13.98 35.05 13.45
C TYR A 62 14.58 34.55 14.77
N GLN A 63 15.89 34.71 14.93
CA GLN A 63 16.58 34.42 16.19
C GLN A 63 17.11 35.71 16.82
N SER A 64 16.75 35.94 18.09
CA SER A 64 17.13 37.14 18.84
C SER A 64 18.09 36.88 20.01
N VAL A 65 18.17 35.64 20.50
CA VAL A 65 19.15 35.21 21.51
C VAL A 65 19.76 33.88 21.06
N GLU A 66 21.08 33.72 21.20
CA GLU A 66 21.76 32.46 20.87
C GLU A 66 21.32 31.34 21.83
N ASP A 67 21.22 30.11 21.32
CA ASP A 67 20.71 28.98 22.11
C ASP A 67 21.53 28.71 23.39
N GLY A 68 22.84 28.98 23.35
CA GLY A 68 23.71 28.82 24.52
C GLY A 68 23.44 29.83 25.64
N ASP A 69 22.82 30.97 25.32
CA ASP A 69 22.53 32.06 26.24
C ASP A 69 21.07 32.07 26.70
N ILE A 70 20.80 32.63 27.87
CA ILE A 70 19.48 32.56 28.51
C ILE A 70 18.63 33.76 28.10
N ALA A 71 17.59 33.53 27.30
CA ALA A 71 16.52 34.52 27.08
C ALA A 71 15.59 34.65 28.31
N TRP A 72 14.92 35.79 28.45
CA TRP A 72 14.07 36.11 29.60
C TRP A 72 12.58 36.09 29.21
N HIS A 73 11.96 34.90 29.15
CA HIS A 73 10.61 34.71 28.60
C HIS A 73 9.57 34.12 29.57
N CYS A 74 9.96 33.22 30.47
CA CYS A 74 9.09 32.51 31.42
C CYS A 74 9.46 32.79 32.89
N GLY A 75 9.90 34.01 33.19
CA GLY A 75 10.17 34.46 34.56
C GLY A 75 8.89 34.68 35.37
N ALA A 76 8.85 34.21 36.63
CA ALA A 76 7.76 34.50 37.56
C ALA A 76 8.22 34.50 39.03
N GLN A 77 7.45 35.15 39.91
CA GLN A 77 7.67 35.08 41.36
C GLN A 77 7.28 33.71 41.95
N LYS A 78 6.31 33.04 41.33
CA LYS A 78 5.85 31.69 41.69
C LYS A 78 5.69 30.86 40.42
N TYR A 79 6.18 29.63 40.47
CA TYR A 79 6.13 28.68 39.35
C TYR A 79 5.08 27.60 39.59
N VAL A 80 4.46 27.14 38.51
CA VAL A 80 3.57 25.98 38.47
C VAL A 80 4.39 24.73 38.16
N HIS A 81 5.21 24.78 37.10
CA HIS A 81 6.08 23.67 36.74
C HIS A 81 7.25 23.53 37.74
N PRO A 82 7.57 22.32 38.22
CA PRO A 82 8.63 22.11 39.22
C PRO A 82 10.00 22.62 38.72
N ASP A 83 10.38 22.26 37.49
CA ASP A 83 11.77 22.44 37.02
C ASP A 83 12.01 23.45 35.88
N CYS A 84 11.03 23.71 35.01
CA CYS A 84 11.21 24.57 33.83
C CYS A 84 11.38 26.05 34.23
N ARG A 85 12.44 26.70 33.75
CA ARG A 85 12.83 28.10 34.02
C ARG A 85 13.49 28.69 32.77
N ASN A 86 13.61 30.02 32.71
CA ASN A 86 14.43 30.70 31.69
C ASN A 86 15.80 30.03 31.47
N SER A 87 16.46 29.65 32.57
CA SER A 87 17.81 29.11 32.55
C SER A 87 17.96 27.75 31.84
N ASN A 88 16.89 26.96 31.71
CA ASN A 88 16.95 25.61 31.14
C ASN A 88 16.00 25.39 29.95
N SER A 89 15.49 26.47 29.36
CA SER A 89 14.57 26.38 28.23
C SER A 89 14.98 27.24 27.04
N ILE A 90 14.51 26.83 25.86
CA ILE A 90 14.36 27.69 24.67
C ILE A 90 12.97 28.33 24.72
N GLY A 91 12.88 29.60 24.34
CA GLY A 91 11.64 30.37 24.28
C GLY A 91 11.31 30.69 22.83
N ILE A 92 10.07 30.41 22.40
CA ILE A 92 9.59 30.64 21.03
C ILE A 92 8.35 31.52 21.09
N GLU A 93 8.41 32.68 20.44
CA GLU A 93 7.32 33.65 20.39
C GLU A 93 6.62 33.62 19.03
N MET A 94 5.30 33.45 19.04
CA MET A 94 4.50 33.28 17.82
C MET A 94 3.62 34.51 17.54
N ALA A 95 3.69 35.00 16.31
CA ALA A 95 2.86 36.10 15.83
C ALA A 95 1.39 35.67 15.79
N VAL A 96 0.51 36.48 16.41
CA VAL A 96 -0.90 36.16 16.64
C VAL A 96 -1.83 37.21 16.02
N ARG A 97 -3.02 36.80 15.60
CA ARG A 97 -4.10 37.70 15.18
C ARG A 97 -5.26 37.64 16.17
N LYS A 98 -6.14 38.63 16.08
CA LYS A 98 -7.37 38.71 16.86
C LYS A 98 -8.52 39.09 15.94
N ARG A 99 -9.70 38.50 16.13
CA ARG A 99 -10.86 38.74 15.24
C ARG A 99 -11.53 40.08 15.52
N ASP A 100 -11.77 40.38 16.78
CA ASP A 100 -12.28 41.65 17.28
C ASP A 100 -11.20 42.38 18.07
N THR A 101 -10.73 43.52 17.57
CA THR A 101 -9.65 44.28 18.21
C THR A 101 -10.15 45.38 19.16
N SER A 102 -11.43 45.38 19.54
CA SER A 102 -11.99 46.34 20.50
C SER A 102 -11.32 46.25 21.87
N THR A 103 -10.91 45.04 22.25
CA THR A 103 -10.05 44.74 23.39
C THR A 103 -8.83 43.92 22.96
N LEU A 104 -7.75 43.99 23.73
CA LEU A 104 -6.55 43.17 23.54
C LEU A 104 -6.21 42.43 24.84
N LEU A 105 -7.22 41.96 25.57
CA LEU A 105 -7.00 41.28 26.84
C LEU A 105 -6.52 39.84 26.58
N ALA A 106 -5.63 39.37 27.44
CA ALA A 106 -5.17 37.98 27.40
C ALA A 106 -6.28 36.97 27.74
N SER A 107 -7.44 37.41 28.21
CA SER A 107 -8.63 36.58 28.46
C SER A 107 -9.62 36.55 27.31
N ASP A 108 -9.38 37.32 26.24
CA ASP A 108 -10.28 37.32 25.09
C ASP A 108 -10.19 35.97 24.36
N PRO A 109 -11.30 35.37 23.89
CA PRO A 109 -11.30 34.02 23.33
C PRO A 109 -10.94 33.95 21.85
N ASP A 110 -10.77 35.10 21.18
CA ASP A 110 -10.74 35.20 19.72
C ASP A 110 -9.35 35.49 19.15
N TRP A 111 -8.29 35.22 19.92
CA TRP A 111 -6.92 35.18 19.41
C TRP A 111 -6.69 33.89 18.61
N TYR A 112 -5.91 33.97 17.52
CA TYR A 112 -5.59 32.80 16.71
C TYR A 112 -4.22 32.95 16.02
N PHE A 113 -3.58 31.82 15.73
CA PHE A 113 -2.38 31.77 14.90
C PHE A 113 -2.76 31.56 13.44
N GLU A 114 -1.98 32.14 12.53
CA GLU A 114 -2.08 31.80 11.10
C GLU A 114 -1.50 30.40 10.87
N PRO A 115 -2.03 29.60 9.92
CA PRO A 115 -1.50 28.26 9.63
C PRO A 115 0.00 28.23 9.35
N ALA A 116 0.53 29.25 8.66
CA ALA A 116 1.95 29.37 8.37
C ALA A 116 2.80 29.62 9.64
N THR A 117 2.29 30.41 10.60
CA THR A 117 2.94 30.58 11.90
C THR A 117 3.01 29.25 12.64
N GLU A 118 1.89 28.53 12.68
CA GLU A 118 1.79 27.26 13.42
C GLU A 118 2.70 26.19 12.83
N GLN A 119 2.66 26.01 11.51
CA GLN A 119 3.52 25.05 10.81
C GLN A 119 5.01 25.35 11.03
N ALA A 120 5.41 26.61 10.87
CA ALA A 120 6.80 27.01 11.07
C ALA A 120 7.26 26.84 12.53
N ALA A 121 6.38 27.12 13.50
CA ALA A 121 6.65 26.86 14.91
C ALA A 121 6.81 25.36 15.19
N GLN A 122 5.97 24.50 14.61
CA GLN A 122 6.13 23.04 14.73
C GLN A 122 7.44 22.54 14.13
N GLU A 123 7.82 23.03 12.94
CA GLU A 123 9.10 22.70 12.31
C GLU A 123 10.28 23.10 13.19
N LEU A 124 10.27 24.33 13.72
CA LEU A 124 11.30 24.83 14.64
C LEU A 124 11.36 24.02 15.93
N VAL A 125 10.20 23.71 16.55
CA VAL A 125 10.15 22.93 17.78
C VAL A 125 10.71 21.53 17.53
N ARG A 126 10.32 20.86 16.45
CA ARG A 126 10.88 19.54 16.07
C ARG A 126 12.39 19.59 15.88
N GLU A 127 12.90 20.58 15.16
CA GLU A 127 14.35 20.76 14.98
C GLU A 127 15.07 20.90 16.32
N LYS A 128 14.54 21.70 17.25
CA LYS A 128 15.15 21.92 18.57
C LYS A 128 14.98 20.72 19.51
N MET A 129 13.88 19.99 19.40
CA MET A 129 13.70 18.71 20.09
C MET A 129 14.78 17.71 19.67
N GLN A 130 15.01 17.59 18.36
CA GLN A 130 16.02 16.70 17.81
C GLN A 130 17.45 17.15 18.16
N GLU A 131 17.77 18.45 18.02
CA GLU A 131 19.10 19.00 18.30
C GLU A 131 19.53 18.77 19.76
N TYR A 132 18.58 18.88 20.71
CA TYR A 132 18.86 18.85 22.13
C TYR A 132 18.34 17.59 22.86
N GLY A 133 17.75 16.64 22.14
CA GLY A 133 17.18 15.42 22.74
C GLY A 133 16.03 15.71 23.71
N ILE A 134 15.20 16.72 23.41
CA ILE A 134 14.07 17.13 24.26
C ILE A 134 12.84 16.30 23.87
N PRO A 135 12.24 15.55 24.82
CA PRO A 135 11.06 14.76 24.51
C PRO A 135 9.81 15.66 24.43
N ALA A 136 8.74 15.18 23.78
CA ALA A 136 7.56 16.00 23.49
C ALA A 136 6.86 16.53 24.76
N GLU A 137 6.89 15.77 25.86
CA GLU A 137 6.37 16.18 27.17
C GLU A 137 7.09 17.39 27.78
N ASN A 138 8.29 17.71 27.29
CA ASN A 138 9.07 18.88 27.72
C ASN A 138 8.84 20.10 26.80
N VAL A 139 7.90 20.03 25.86
CA VAL A 139 7.39 21.18 25.11
C VAL A 139 6.17 21.74 25.86
N LEU A 140 6.32 22.94 26.39
CA LEU A 140 5.40 23.54 27.35
C LEU A 140 4.84 24.85 26.82
N ARG A 141 3.64 25.24 27.25
CA ARG A 141 3.17 26.62 27.17
C ARG A 141 3.79 27.40 28.33
N HIS A 142 3.93 28.71 28.19
CA HIS A 142 4.27 29.55 29.35
C HIS A 142 3.23 29.38 30.49
N TYR A 143 1.97 29.14 30.14
CA TYR A 143 0.92 28.76 31.09
C TYR A 143 1.30 27.56 31.97
N ASP A 144 1.87 26.51 31.38
CA ASP A 144 2.27 25.31 32.13
C ASP A 144 3.42 25.62 33.11
N VAL A 145 4.23 26.64 32.80
CA VAL A 145 5.36 27.09 33.63
C VAL A 145 4.92 27.99 34.78
N THR A 146 4.04 28.96 34.54
CA THR A 146 3.74 30.06 35.51
C THR A 146 2.26 30.29 35.79
N GLY A 147 1.35 29.68 35.02
CA GLY A 147 -0.09 29.96 35.05
C GLY A 147 -0.52 31.21 34.26
N LYS A 148 0.42 31.92 33.62
CA LYS A 148 0.10 33.06 32.74
C LYS A 148 -0.67 32.56 31.52
N ILE A 149 -1.78 33.21 31.14
CA ILE A 149 -2.54 32.91 29.90
C ILE A 149 -1.67 33.23 28.67
N CYS A 150 -0.78 32.30 28.33
CA CYS A 150 0.23 32.44 27.29
C CYS A 150 0.71 31.05 26.82
N PRO A 151 0.63 30.73 25.52
CA PRO A 151 -0.04 31.51 24.49
C PRO A 151 -1.56 31.39 24.63
N ASN A 152 -2.30 32.52 24.59
CA ASN A 152 -3.76 32.51 24.75
C ASN A 152 -4.47 31.48 23.83
N PRO A 153 -4.18 31.41 22.50
CA PRO A 153 -4.86 30.47 21.61
C PRO A 153 -4.76 29.00 22.05
N TYR A 154 -3.69 28.62 22.76
CA TYR A 154 -3.51 27.24 23.24
C TYR A 154 -3.93 27.06 24.70
N VAL A 155 -4.23 28.14 25.43
CA VAL A 155 -4.71 28.08 26.82
C VAL A 155 -6.23 28.05 26.86
N LEU A 156 -6.90 28.89 26.05
CA LEU A 156 -8.36 28.96 26.03
C LEU A 156 -8.99 27.88 25.14
N GLU A 157 -8.28 27.42 24.10
CA GLU A 157 -8.72 26.32 23.23
C GLU A 157 -7.79 25.11 23.43
N ALA A 158 -8.17 24.19 24.32
CA ALA A 158 -7.36 23.02 24.66
C ALA A 158 -7.10 22.09 23.47
N ASP A 159 -8.06 22.00 22.53
CA ASP A 159 -7.94 21.19 21.33
C ASP A 159 -6.85 21.72 20.39
N ALA A 160 -6.66 23.05 20.33
CA ALA A 160 -5.61 23.66 19.52
C ALA A 160 -4.21 23.31 20.04
N TRP A 161 -4.01 23.26 21.36
CA TRP A 161 -2.74 22.80 21.94
C TRP A 161 -2.48 21.33 21.66
N THR A 162 -3.51 20.50 21.77
CA THR A 162 -3.43 19.06 21.48
C THR A 162 -3.05 18.84 20.01
N ALA A 163 -3.67 19.59 19.09
CA ALA A 163 -3.33 19.55 17.67
C ALA A 163 -1.90 20.04 17.40
N PHE A 164 -1.46 21.10 18.08
CA PHE A 164 -0.09 21.58 17.97
C PHE A 164 0.92 20.49 18.34
N LEU A 165 0.75 19.85 19.49
CA LEU A 165 1.61 18.75 19.96
C LEU A 165 1.54 17.53 19.04
N ALA A 166 0.36 17.19 18.50
CA ALA A 166 0.22 16.10 17.55
C ALA A 166 1.06 16.33 16.28
N GLY A 167 1.16 17.57 15.80
CA GLY A 167 2.04 17.92 14.67
C GLY A 167 3.55 17.98 14.99
N LEU A 168 3.94 17.76 16.26
CA LEU A 168 5.34 17.58 16.66
C LEU A 168 5.80 16.12 16.58
N ALA A 169 4.88 15.16 16.49
CA ALA A 169 5.25 13.79 16.14
C ALA A 169 6.10 13.85 14.87
N GLU A 170 7.27 13.20 14.86
CA GLU A 170 8.07 13.18 13.64
C GLU A 170 7.15 12.68 12.52
N PRO A 171 7.12 13.34 11.35
CA PRO A 171 6.57 12.66 10.18
C PRO A 171 7.31 11.33 10.13
N GLU A 172 6.57 10.21 10.09
CA GLU A 172 7.19 8.90 9.98
C GLU A 172 8.32 9.04 8.97
N LYS A 173 9.52 8.68 9.41
CA LYS A 173 10.65 8.56 8.52
C LYS A 173 10.19 7.48 7.55
N GLU A 174 9.61 7.87 6.41
CA GLU A 174 9.19 6.92 5.37
C GLU A 174 10.45 6.16 5.02
N GLU A 175 10.60 4.96 5.58
CA GLU A 175 11.61 4.03 5.15
C GLU A 175 11.20 3.62 3.75
N LEU A 176 11.62 4.42 2.77
CA LEU A 176 11.29 4.18 1.38
C LEU A 176 11.65 2.74 1.02
N THR A 177 10.72 2.10 0.32
CA THR A 177 10.77 0.69 0.02
C THR A 177 11.81 0.42 -1.06
N LYS A 178 12.95 -0.14 -0.67
CA LYS A 178 14.03 -0.49 -1.61
C LYS A 178 13.54 -1.46 -2.68
N ILE A 179 13.91 -1.21 -3.93
CA ILE A 179 13.68 -2.12 -5.05
C ILE A 179 14.61 -3.34 -4.94
N THR A 180 15.83 -3.17 -4.46
CA THR A 180 16.77 -4.27 -4.24
C THR A 180 16.50 -5.00 -2.93
N GLY A 181 16.66 -6.32 -2.93
CA GLY A 181 16.60 -7.13 -1.73
C GLY A 181 15.73 -8.37 -1.91
N LYS A 182 15.51 -9.08 -0.80
CA LYS A 182 14.62 -10.24 -0.74
C LYS A 182 13.18 -9.75 -0.67
N SER A 183 12.29 -10.38 -1.45
CA SER A 183 10.84 -10.17 -1.31
C SER A 183 10.38 -10.53 0.10
N VAL A 184 9.40 -9.78 0.60
CA VAL A 184 8.76 -10.02 1.90
C VAL A 184 7.50 -10.85 1.71
N ALA A 185 6.68 -10.54 0.69
CA ALA A 185 5.46 -11.31 0.41
C ALA A 185 5.76 -12.73 -0.10
N THR A 186 4.90 -13.69 0.24
CA THR A 186 4.92 -15.04 -0.34
C THR A 186 4.19 -15.09 -1.69
N ALA A 187 4.41 -16.16 -2.45
CA ALA A 187 3.71 -16.37 -3.73
C ALA A 187 2.19 -16.49 -3.53
N GLU A 188 1.76 -17.09 -2.41
CA GLU A 188 0.37 -17.25 -2.03
C GLU A 188 -0.28 -15.90 -1.72
N GLN A 189 0.43 -15.01 -1.02
CA GLN A 189 -0.05 -13.65 -0.76
C GLN A 189 -0.23 -12.84 -2.04
N MET A 190 0.80 -12.87 -2.91
CA MET A 190 0.77 -12.21 -4.22
C MET A 190 -0.38 -12.73 -5.10
N ALA A 191 -0.56 -14.05 -5.14
CA ALA A 191 -1.63 -14.70 -5.89
C ALA A 191 -3.01 -14.39 -5.30
N ALA A 192 -3.18 -14.47 -3.98
CA ALA A 192 -4.44 -14.18 -3.29
C ALA A 192 -4.91 -12.74 -3.55
N TYR A 193 -4.00 -11.76 -3.49
CA TYR A 193 -4.32 -10.38 -3.85
C TYR A 193 -4.81 -10.26 -5.30
N LEU A 194 -4.10 -10.85 -6.26
CA LEU A 194 -4.50 -10.76 -7.66
C LEU A 194 -5.86 -11.43 -7.90
N VAL A 195 -6.09 -12.60 -7.29
CA VAL A 195 -7.37 -13.33 -7.40
C VAL A 195 -8.52 -12.58 -6.75
N SER A 196 -8.28 -11.88 -5.64
CA SER A 196 -9.33 -11.08 -4.98
C SER A 196 -9.77 -9.88 -5.84
N ARG A 197 -8.85 -9.29 -6.63
CA ARG A 197 -9.16 -8.20 -7.57
C ARG A 197 -9.61 -8.70 -8.94
N ASN A 198 -9.20 -9.90 -9.34
CA ASN A 198 -9.54 -10.53 -10.61
C ASN A 198 -9.69 -12.05 -10.42
N PRO A 199 -10.89 -12.56 -10.13
CA PRO A 199 -11.12 -13.99 -9.93
C PRO A 199 -10.71 -14.87 -11.13
N ALA A 200 -10.71 -14.32 -12.35
CA ALA A 200 -10.28 -15.04 -13.55
C ALA A 200 -8.77 -15.34 -13.56
N ALA A 201 -7.98 -14.71 -12.68
CA ALA A 201 -6.56 -14.98 -12.53
C ALA A 201 -6.25 -16.26 -11.73
N ALA A 202 -7.23 -16.84 -11.03
CA ALA A 202 -7.05 -18.01 -10.17
C ALA A 202 -6.30 -19.19 -10.80
N PRO A 203 -6.48 -19.53 -12.10
CA PRO A 203 -5.79 -20.66 -12.71
C PRO A 203 -4.27 -20.48 -12.87
N TYR A 204 -3.75 -19.26 -12.84
CA TYR A 204 -2.35 -18.96 -13.17
C TYR A 204 -1.62 -18.07 -12.16
N ALA A 205 -2.34 -17.36 -11.28
CA ALA A 205 -1.76 -16.35 -10.40
C ALA A 205 -0.62 -16.89 -9.52
N LEU A 206 -0.79 -18.09 -8.96
CA LEU A 206 0.23 -18.73 -8.11
C LEU A 206 1.49 -19.11 -8.90
N GLU A 207 1.34 -19.71 -10.09
CA GLU A 207 2.46 -20.06 -10.96
C GLU A 207 3.24 -18.80 -11.37
N HIS A 208 2.53 -17.74 -11.75
CA HIS A 208 3.17 -16.47 -12.12
C HIS A 208 3.92 -15.86 -10.93
N ALA A 209 3.31 -15.82 -9.74
CA ALA A 209 3.94 -15.27 -8.54
C ALA A 209 5.23 -16.02 -8.17
N GLN A 210 5.26 -17.35 -8.33
CA GLN A 210 6.47 -18.16 -8.14
C GLN A 210 7.58 -17.78 -9.12
N ILE A 211 7.25 -17.59 -10.41
CA ILE A 211 8.22 -17.15 -11.42
C ILE A 211 8.79 -15.76 -11.09
N TYR A 212 7.95 -14.84 -10.60
CA TYR A 212 8.41 -13.52 -10.12
C TYR A 212 9.44 -13.66 -8.99
N LEU A 213 9.14 -14.47 -7.98
CA LEU A 213 10.07 -14.67 -6.85
C LEU A 213 11.40 -15.26 -7.31
N GLU A 214 11.39 -16.22 -8.24
CA GLU A 214 12.61 -16.80 -8.81
C GLU A 214 13.45 -15.78 -9.58
N GLU A 215 12.84 -15.04 -10.52
CA GLU A 215 13.55 -14.05 -11.34
C GLU A 215 14.06 -12.88 -10.48
N GLY A 216 13.27 -12.41 -9.50
CA GLY A 216 13.68 -11.37 -8.56
C GLY A 216 14.85 -11.82 -7.68
N ALA A 217 14.79 -13.03 -7.12
CA ALA A 217 15.88 -13.59 -6.32
C ALA A 217 17.18 -13.71 -7.14
N ALA A 218 17.10 -14.12 -8.40
CA ALA A 218 18.25 -14.20 -9.29
C ALA A 218 18.97 -12.84 -9.41
N GLU A 219 18.20 -11.75 -9.55
CA GLU A 219 18.74 -10.40 -9.77
C GLU A 219 18.93 -9.56 -8.50
N ASN A 220 18.55 -10.06 -7.32
CA ASN A 220 18.48 -9.33 -6.04
C ASN A 220 17.49 -8.16 -6.06
N ILE A 221 16.29 -8.43 -6.59
CA ILE A 221 15.18 -7.48 -6.72
C ILE A 221 13.97 -8.02 -5.97
N ARG A 222 13.28 -7.12 -5.26
CA ARG A 222 12.01 -7.37 -4.59
C ARG A 222 10.92 -7.67 -5.62
N ALA A 223 10.63 -8.94 -5.80
CA ALA A 223 9.63 -9.42 -6.75
C ALA A 223 8.20 -9.14 -6.32
N ASP A 224 7.96 -8.99 -5.02
CA ASP A 224 6.68 -8.56 -4.46
C ASP A 224 6.31 -7.13 -4.89
N GLY A 225 7.28 -6.20 -4.88
CA GLY A 225 7.07 -4.87 -5.44
C GLY A 225 6.96 -4.85 -6.97
N ALA A 226 7.68 -5.74 -7.67
CA ALA A 226 7.51 -5.92 -9.11
C ALA A 226 6.11 -6.45 -9.46
N TRP A 227 5.57 -7.35 -8.64
CA TRP A 227 4.20 -7.85 -8.77
C TRP A 227 3.16 -6.78 -8.50
N ALA A 228 3.36 -5.96 -7.47
CA ALA A 228 2.50 -4.80 -7.20
C ALA A 228 2.48 -3.83 -8.39
N GLN A 229 3.65 -3.56 -8.98
CA GLN A 229 3.76 -2.78 -10.21
C GLN A 229 3.00 -3.44 -11.37
N ARG A 230 3.11 -4.75 -11.57
CA ARG A 230 2.31 -5.47 -12.59
C ARG A 230 0.82 -5.27 -12.40
N CYS A 231 0.31 -5.46 -11.18
CA CYS A 231 -1.10 -5.25 -10.85
C CYS A 231 -1.57 -3.84 -11.21
N LEU A 232 -0.74 -2.83 -10.97
CA LEU A 232 -1.01 -1.45 -11.37
C LEU A 232 -1.06 -1.28 -12.90
N GLU A 233 -0.05 -1.79 -13.61
CA GLU A 233 0.13 -1.60 -15.06
C GLU A 233 -0.92 -2.35 -15.90
N THR A 234 -1.35 -3.53 -15.44
CA THR A 234 -2.30 -4.37 -16.18
C THR A 234 -3.75 -4.20 -15.71
N GLY A 235 -4.00 -3.38 -14.67
CA GLY A 235 -5.30 -3.30 -14.02
C GLY A 235 -5.71 -4.65 -13.44
N ASN A 236 -4.81 -5.29 -12.68
CA ASN A 236 -4.98 -6.65 -12.13
C ASN A 236 -5.27 -7.71 -13.19
N ASP A 237 -4.55 -7.67 -14.31
CA ASP A 237 -4.68 -8.57 -15.45
C ASP A 237 -6.06 -8.54 -16.15
N THR A 238 -6.85 -7.50 -15.94
CA THR A 238 -8.06 -7.25 -16.73
C THR A 238 -7.72 -6.65 -18.09
N PHE A 239 -6.59 -5.93 -18.19
CA PHE A 239 -6.14 -5.17 -19.37
C PHE A 239 -7.20 -4.21 -19.91
N ALA A 240 -8.20 -3.85 -19.09
CA ALA A 240 -9.26 -2.94 -19.49
C ALA A 240 -8.66 -1.56 -19.80
N GLY A 241 -8.75 -1.13 -21.06
CA GLY A 241 -8.15 0.11 -21.53
C GLY A 241 -6.61 0.10 -21.63
N SER A 242 -5.96 -1.07 -21.49
CA SER A 242 -4.51 -1.20 -21.64
C SER A 242 -4.11 -1.30 -23.12
N ALA A 243 -2.92 -0.78 -23.44
CA ALA A 243 -2.31 -0.91 -24.77
C ALA A 243 -1.58 -2.24 -24.99
N VAL A 244 -1.49 -3.07 -23.94
CA VAL A 244 -0.95 -4.43 -23.98
C VAL A 244 -2.03 -5.47 -23.67
N THR A 245 -1.90 -6.67 -24.22
CA THR A 245 -2.77 -7.83 -23.96
C THR A 245 -2.00 -8.94 -23.23
N PHE A 246 -2.74 -9.83 -22.57
CA PHE A 246 -2.16 -10.90 -21.75
C PHE A 246 -1.20 -11.82 -22.53
N ASP A 247 -1.49 -12.10 -23.80
CA ASP A 247 -0.66 -12.92 -24.71
C ASP A 247 0.66 -12.26 -25.13
N GLN A 248 0.86 -10.97 -24.82
CA GLN A 248 2.13 -10.29 -25.08
C GLN A 248 3.19 -10.55 -24.01
N TYR A 249 2.78 -11.12 -22.87
CA TYR A 249 3.62 -11.31 -21.68
C TYR A 249 4.33 -10.03 -21.21
N ASN A 250 3.74 -8.87 -21.50
CA ASN A 250 4.31 -7.56 -21.22
C ASN A 250 3.61 -6.95 -19.99
N PHE A 251 4.00 -7.43 -18.82
CA PHE A 251 3.36 -7.09 -17.55
C PHE A 251 3.77 -5.73 -16.97
N CYS A 252 4.61 -4.98 -17.69
CA CYS A 252 5.15 -3.70 -17.24
C CYS A 252 5.01 -2.58 -18.29
N GLY A 253 4.15 -2.78 -19.30
CA GLY A 253 3.79 -1.75 -20.28
C GLY A 253 4.92 -1.32 -21.21
N HIS A 254 5.95 -2.15 -21.41
CA HIS A 254 7.10 -1.79 -22.25
C HIS A 254 6.70 -1.49 -23.69
N GLY A 255 7.27 -0.41 -24.25
CA GLY A 255 7.10 -0.05 -25.65
C GLY A 255 5.80 0.70 -25.98
N VAL A 256 4.92 0.94 -25.01
CA VAL A 256 3.72 1.76 -25.20
C VAL A 256 4.11 3.24 -25.08
N THR A 257 4.22 3.96 -26.20
CA THR A 257 4.51 5.41 -26.17
C THR A 257 3.31 6.29 -26.52
N LYS A 258 2.19 5.70 -26.98
CA LYS A 258 0.90 6.36 -27.26
C LYS A 258 -0.27 5.37 -27.14
N ASN A 259 -1.47 5.87 -26.84
CA ASN A 259 -2.71 5.09 -26.88
C ASN A 259 -2.91 4.45 -28.26
N GLY A 260 -3.18 3.14 -28.29
CA GLY A 260 -3.40 2.37 -29.52
C GLY A 260 -2.13 1.75 -30.14
N MET A 261 -0.94 1.95 -29.58
CA MET A 261 0.26 1.22 -30.02
C MET A 261 0.42 -0.10 -29.26
N ARG A 262 0.58 -1.19 -30.01
CA ARG A 262 0.85 -2.52 -29.45
C ARG A 262 2.24 -2.51 -28.80
N GLY A 263 2.30 -2.76 -27.49
CA GLY A 263 3.56 -2.80 -26.74
C GLY A 263 4.49 -3.94 -27.18
N THR A 264 5.68 -4.03 -26.57
CA THR A 264 6.64 -5.13 -26.81
C THR A 264 5.97 -6.48 -26.57
N ILE A 265 6.29 -7.49 -27.38
CA ILE A 265 5.84 -8.88 -27.21
C ILE A 265 7.05 -9.71 -26.80
N PHE A 266 6.91 -10.47 -25.71
CA PHE A 266 7.93 -11.40 -25.28
C PHE A 266 7.59 -12.83 -25.73
N PRO A 267 8.58 -13.70 -25.97
CA PRO A 267 8.35 -15.05 -26.50
C PRO A 267 7.62 -15.97 -25.51
N ASP A 268 7.74 -15.71 -24.21
CA ASP A 268 7.10 -16.48 -23.15
C ASP A 268 6.94 -15.65 -21.86
N LEU A 269 6.11 -16.16 -20.95
CA LEU A 269 5.81 -15.59 -19.64
C LEU A 269 7.08 -15.23 -18.84
N ARG A 270 8.03 -16.15 -18.73
CA ARG A 270 9.23 -15.97 -17.90
C ARG A 270 10.13 -14.90 -18.50
N THR A 271 10.27 -14.86 -19.83
CA THR A 271 11.03 -13.83 -20.53
C THR A 271 10.42 -12.44 -20.29
N GLY A 272 9.10 -12.31 -20.32
CA GLY A 272 8.41 -11.06 -20.00
C GLY A 272 8.60 -10.59 -18.56
N ILE A 273 8.49 -11.50 -17.59
CA ILE A 273 8.75 -11.23 -16.17
C ILE A 273 10.21 -10.80 -15.96
N ARG A 274 11.15 -11.52 -16.59
CA ARG A 274 12.58 -11.20 -16.53
C ARG A 274 12.86 -9.80 -17.06
N ALA A 275 12.22 -9.38 -18.16
CA ALA A 275 12.39 -8.04 -18.71
C ALA A 275 12.04 -6.96 -17.67
N GLN A 276 10.93 -7.11 -16.95
CA GLN A 276 10.54 -6.18 -15.88
C GLN A 276 11.56 -6.15 -14.75
N ILE A 277 11.97 -7.33 -14.24
CA ILE A 277 12.94 -7.45 -13.15
C ILE A 277 14.28 -6.80 -13.52
N GLN A 278 14.75 -7.01 -14.76
CA GLN A 278 15.98 -6.39 -15.25
C GLN A 278 15.86 -4.86 -15.31
N HIS A 279 14.73 -4.32 -15.77
CA HIS A 279 14.54 -2.86 -15.77
C HIS A 279 14.47 -2.28 -14.36
N LEU A 280 13.78 -2.93 -13.43
CA LEU A 280 13.79 -2.53 -12.02
C LEU A 280 15.21 -2.53 -11.44
N LYS A 281 16.04 -3.52 -11.78
CA LYS A 281 17.46 -3.53 -11.42
C LYS A 281 18.26 -2.38 -12.02
N ALA A 282 17.96 -2.01 -13.27
CA ALA A 282 18.58 -0.85 -13.91
C ALA A 282 18.25 0.44 -13.14
N TYR A 283 16.99 0.67 -12.81
CA TYR A 283 16.57 1.81 -11.99
C TYR A 283 17.25 1.80 -10.61
N ALA A 284 17.27 0.64 -9.96
CA ALA A 284 17.71 0.55 -8.57
C ALA A 284 19.23 0.56 -8.37
N SER A 285 20.01 0.11 -9.36
CA SER A 285 21.45 -0.12 -9.18
C SER A 285 22.29 -0.02 -10.45
N THR A 286 23.60 0.11 -10.25
CA THR A 286 24.62 0.03 -11.31
C THR A 286 25.25 -1.37 -11.44
N GLN A 287 24.83 -2.35 -10.62
CA GLN A 287 25.35 -3.72 -10.65
C GLN A 287 24.97 -4.47 -11.92
N LYS A 288 25.90 -5.22 -12.54
CA LYS A 288 25.61 -5.98 -13.76
C LYS A 288 24.44 -6.96 -13.56
N LEU A 289 23.67 -7.20 -14.63
CA LEU A 289 22.69 -8.28 -14.67
C LEU A 289 23.40 -9.62 -14.44
N LYS A 290 22.74 -10.54 -13.73
CA LYS A 290 23.26 -11.90 -13.55
C LYS A 290 22.83 -12.83 -14.68
N GLN A 291 21.71 -12.54 -15.32
CA GLN A 291 21.20 -13.24 -16.49
C GLN A 291 21.39 -12.42 -17.77
N GLU A 292 21.24 -13.07 -18.94
CA GLU A 292 21.27 -12.38 -20.23
C GLU A 292 20.16 -11.33 -20.31
N CYS A 293 20.49 -10.16 -20.87
CA CYS A 293 19.54 -9.07 -21.07
C CYS A 293 18.50 -9.47 -22.13
N VAL A 294 17.22 -9.45 -21.78
CA VAL A 294 16.14 -9.94 -22.67
C VAL A 294 15.34 -8.83 -23.37
N ASP A 295 15.62 -7.57 -23.05
CA ASP A 295 15.00 -6.41 -23.70
C ASP A 295 16.06 -5.34 -24.00
N ASP A 296 16.22 -5.00 -25.28
CA ASP A 296 17.16 -3.99 -25.76
C ASP A 296 16.91 -2.60 -25.17
N ARG A 297 15.69 -2.32 -24.68
CA ARG A 297 15.34 -1.05 -24.04
C ARG A 297 16.02 -0.84 -22.69
N PHE A 298 16.57 -1.90 -22.09
CA PHE A 298 17.37 -1.83 -20.87
C PHE A 298 18.47 -0.75 -20.96
N ARG A 299 19.06 -0.56 -22.15
CA ARG A 299 20.12 0.43 -22.40
C ARG A 299 19.69 1.88 -22.23
N TYR A 300 18.39 2.17 -22.27
CA TYR A 300 17.87 3.53 -22.14
C TYR A 300 17.65 3.96 -20.68
N VAL A 301 17.66 3.03 -19.73
CA VAL A 301 17.47 3.36 -18.32
C VAL A 301 18.76 3.97 -17.76
N LYS A 302 18.67 5.19 -17.23
CA LYS A 302 19.76 5.79 -16.45
C LYS A 302 19.95 4.95 -15.18
N ARG A 303 21.05 4.21 -15.12
CA ARG A 303 21.27 3.20 -14.07
C ARG A 303 21.44 3.81 -12.67
N GLY A 304 20.84 3.21 -11.65
CA GLY A 304 20.90 3.69 -10.25
C GLY A 304 20.16 5.01 -10.01
N SER A 305 19.18 5.32 -10.85
CA SER A 305 18.41 6.57 -10.80
C SER A 305 17.27 6.55 -9.77
N SER A 306 16.70 5.38 -9.47
CA SER A 306 15.55 5.18 -8.57
C SER A 306 15.74 3.92 -7.71
N PRO A 307 16.43 4.02 -6.55
CA PRO A 307 16.63 2.89 -5.63
C PRO A 307 15.36 2.39 -4.90
N TYR A 308 14.28 3.19 -4.87
CA TYR A 308 13.05 2.92 -4.12
C TYR A 308 11.83 2.86 -5.04
N PHE A 309 10.82 2.04 -4.71
CA PHE A 309 9.60 1.91 -5.51
C PHE A 309 8.81 3.23 -5.60
N GLU A 310 8.81 4.00 -4.52
CA GLU A 310 8.24 5.34 -4.41
C GLU A 310 8.85 6.29 -5.45
N TRP A 311 10.14 6.12 -5.76
CA TRP A 311 10.89 6.92 -6.73
C TRP A 311 10.84 6.37 -8.16
N LEU A 312 10.03 5.35 -8.43
CA LEU A 312 9.67 4.98 -9.81
C LEU A 312 8.73 6.02 -10.42
N GLY A 313 8.02 6.81 -9.62
CA GLY A 313 7.33 8.00 -10.11
C GLY A 313 8.31 9.16 -10.35
N ILE A 314 8.31 9.72 -11.56
CA ILE A 314 9.22 10.83 -11.94
C ILE A 314 8.97 12.06 -11.06
N GLN A 315 7.73 12.30 -10.64
CA GLN A 315 7.37 13.48 -9.86
C GLN A 315 7.86 13.36 -8.41
N GLU A 316 7.83 12.14 -7.87
CA GLU A 316 8.19 11.78 -6.50
C GLU A 316 9.70 11.55 -6.34
N ASN A 317 10.42 11.25 -7.42
CA ASN A 317 11.87 11.11 -7.36
C ASN A 317 12.56 12.48 -7.25
N PRO A 318 13.45 12.70 -6.24
CA PRO A 318 14.24 13.93 -6.11
C PRO A 318 15.09 14.28 -7.34
N LYS A 319 15.48 13.27 -8.13
CA LYS A 319 16.27 13.42 -9.37
C LYS A 319 15.39 13.66 -10.62
N LYS A 320 14.07 13.71 -10.48
CA LYS A 320 13.09 13.89 -11.57
C LYS A 320 13.29 12.90 -12.73
N VAL A 321 13.52 11.64 -12.35
CA VAL A 321 13.71 10.48 -13.23
C VAL A 321 12.97 9.29 -12.65
N GLY A 322 12.55 8.33 -13.45
CA GLY A 322 11.73 7.22 -12.97
C GLY A 322 11.09 6.46 -14.12
N TRP A 323 10.29 5.47 -13.76
CA TRP A 323 9.54 4.61 -14.67
C TRP A 323 8.39 5.34 -15.34
N ALA A 324 7.57 6.06 -14.56
CA ALA A 324 6.33 6.67 -15.03
C ALA A 324 6.26 8.17 -14.73
N ALA A 325 5.67 8.92 -15.66
CA ALA A 325 5.50 10.38 -15.55
C ALA A 325 4.29 10.81 -14.69
N GLY A 326 3.37 9.89 -14.41
CA GLY A 326 2.15 10.18 -13.66
C GLY A 326 2.43 10.48 -12.18
N VAL A 327 1.70 11.47 -11.64
CA VAL A 327 1.74 11.82 -10.22
C VAL A 327 1.21 10.66 -9.36
N GLY A 328 1.88 10.40 -8.24
CA GLY A 328 1.53 9.38 -7.26
C GLY A 328 1.81 7.94 -7.71
N TYR A 329 2.57 7.74 -8.79
CA TYR A 329 2.82 6.40 -9.32
C TYR A 329 3.49 5.47 -8.29
N GLY A 330 4.56 5.93 -7.66
CA GLY A 330 5.28 5.15 -6.65
C GLY A 330 4.39 4.82 -5.44
N GLY A 331 3.62 5.79 -4.95
CA GLY A 331 2.67 5.59 -3.85
C GLY A 331 1.62 4.51 -4.16
N LYS A 332 1.10 4.45 -5.40
CA LYS A 332 0.16 3.40 -5.82
C LYS A 332 0.78 2.00 -5.78
N ILE A 333 2.06 1.87 -6.14
CA ILE A 333 2.78 0.59 -6.02
C ILE A 333 2.84 0.18 -4.55
N ILE A 334 3.17 1.11 -3.64
CA ILE A 334 3.24 0.82 -2.20
C ILE A 334 1.87 0.43 -1.65
N THR A 335 0.80 1.14 -2.00
CA THR A 335 -0.57 0.77 -1.59
C THR A 335 -0.93 -0.67 -2.00
N ILE A 336 -0.57 -1.07 -3.22
CA ILE A 336 -0.80 -2.44 -3.69
C ILE A 336 0.07 -3.44 -2.92
N LEU A 337 1.35 -3.13 -2.71
CA LEU A 337 2.29 -3.98 -1.97
C LEU A 337 1.84 -4.20 -0.52
N ASP A 338 1.40 -3.16 0.18
CA ASP A 338 0.90 -3.27 1.54
C ASP A 338 -0.35 -4.16 1.62
N ASN A 339 -1.24 -4.04 0.64
CA ASN A 339 -2.42 -4.90 0.54
C ASN A 339 -2.02 -6.37 0.27
N ILE A 340 -1.00 -6.61 -0.53
CA ILE A 340 -0.44 -7.97 -0.73
C ILE A 340 0.10 -8.51 0.60
N LEU A 341 0.87 -7.72 1.35
CA LEU A 341 1.49 -8.14 2.60
C LEU A 341 0.47 -8.48 3.71
N ARG A 342 -0.69 -7.84 3.69
CA ARG A 342 -1.83 -8.12 4.59
C ARG A 342 -2.64 -9.36 4.21
N MET A 343 -2.40 -9.96 3.04
CA MET A 343 -3.09 -11.20 2.67
C MET A 343 -2.74 -12.30 3.68
N GLY A 344 -3.75 -12.81 4.40
CA GLY A 344 -3.60 -13.90 5.37
C GLY A 344 -3.44 -13.49 6.84
N THR A 345 -3.46 -12.21 7.21
CA THR A 345 -3.38 -11.76 8.62
C THR A 345 -4.74 -11.63 9.32
N GLY A 346 -5.87 -11.86 8.63
CA GLY A 346 -7.21 -11.76 9.24
C GLY A 346 -7.67 -10.33 9.55
N GLU A 347 -6.90 -9.30 9.17
CA GLU A 347 -7.31 -7.90 9.23
C GLU A 347 -8.10 -7.54 7.97
N SER A 348 -9.32 -7.05 8.16
CA SER A 348 -10.22 -6.64 7.09
C SER A 348 -9.67 -5.47 6.29
N MET A 349 -9.86 -5.52 4.97
CA MET A 349 -9.50 -4.47 4.02
C MET A 349 -10.28 -3.18 4.29
N ASP A 350 -9.60 -2.03 4.17
CA ASP A 350 -10.17 -0.69 4.39
C ASP A 350 -11.24 -0.36 3.32
N PRO A 351 -12.51 -0.05 3.68
CA PRO A 351 -13.62 0.03 2.72
C PRO A 351 -13.68 1.31 1.86
N GLU A 352 -12.79 2.29 2.01
CA GLU A 352 -13.03 3.64 1.49
C GLU A 352 -12.61 3.90 0.03
N ALA A 353 -12.24 2.87 -0.74
CA ALA A 353 -11.82 3.04 -2.13
C ALA A 353 -12.74 2.37 -3.17
N GLU A 354 -14.07 2.40 -3.01
CA GLU A 354 -14.99 1.98 -4.07
C GLU A 354 -16.34 2.71 -3.97
N ASN A 355 -16.60 3.63 -4.91
CA ASN A 355 -17.97 4.07 -5.18
C ASN A 355 -18.14 4.60 -6.62
N LYS A 356 -18.54 3.71 -7.53
CA LYS A 356 -19.74 3.87 -8.38
C LYS A 356 -20.02 2.59 -9.20
N PRO A 357 -21.30 2.31 -9.52
CA PRO A 357 -21.81 0.96 -9.69
C PRO A 357 -21.57 0.38 -11.09
N GLU A 358 -21.15 -0.87 -11.15
CA GLU A 358 -21.21 -1.69 -12.37
C GLU A 358 -22.54 -2.46 -12.46
N PRO A 359 -23.07 -2.65 -13.68
CA PRO A 359 -24.41 -3.17 -13.92
C PRO A 359 -24.52 -4.67 -13.66
N GLU A 360 -25.66 -5.08 -13.10
CA GLU A 360 -26.05 -6.49 -12.96
C GLU A 360 -26.04 -7.22 -14.32
N MET A 361 -25.16 -8.22 -14.45
CA MET A 361 -25.33 -9.32 -15.39
C MET A 361 -25.66 -10.59 -14.63
N LYS A 362 -26.90 -11.09 -14.80
CA LYS A 362 -27.29 -12.46 -14.44
C LYS A 362 -26.57 -13.45 -15.36
N PRO A 363 -25.98 -14.55 -14.84
CA PRO A 363 -25.69 -15.71 -15.66
C PRO A 363 -26.81 -16.75 -15.51
N GLU A 364 -27.56 -16.99 -16.60
CA GLU A 364 -28.38 -18.19 -16.76
C GLU A 364 -27.51 -19.38 -17.18
N GLY A 365 -27.53 -20.48 -16.38
CA GLY A 365 -27.16 -21.87 -16.74
C GLY A 365 -25.66 -22.19 -16.90
N ILE A 366 -25.08 -23.30 -16.42
CA ILE A 366 -25.54 -24.57 -15.84
C ILE A 366 -24.44 -25.03 -14.85
N PHE A 367 -24.75 -25.28 -13.57
CA PHE A 367 -23.78 -25.81 -12.61
C PHE A 367 -23.79 -27.35 -12.65
N LEU A 368 -22.72 -27.96 -13.17
CA LEU A 368 -22.57 -29.42 -13.31
C LEU A 368 -21.44 -29.96 -12.44
N TYR A 369 -21.75 -30.79 -11.44
CA TYR A 369 -20.75 -31.57 -10.71
C TYR A 369 -21.23 -32.98 -10.38
N GLN A 370 -20.31 -33.88 -10.09
CA GLN A 370 -20.62 -35.29 -9.82
C GLN A 370 -20.53 -35.61 -8.33
N ILE A 371 -21.40 -36.51 -7.87
CA ILE A 371 -21.45 -36.99 -6.50
C ILE A 371 -21.56 -38.52 -6.46
N ARG A 372 -21.17 -39.12 -5.34
CA ARG A 372 -21.63 -40.45 -4.91
C ARG A 372 -22.50 -40.31 -3.67
N THR A 373 -23.44 -41.22 -3.47
CA THR A 373 -24.18 -41.29 -2.21
C THR A 373 -23.29 -41.83 -1.10
N THR A 374 -23.43 -41.31 0.12
CA THR A 374 -22.76 -41.83 1.32
C THR A 374 -23.62 -42.83 2.09
N VAL A 375 -24.86 -43.08 1.61
CA VAL A 375 -25.87 -43.94 2.24
C VAL A 375 -26.38 -44.99 1.26
N ASP A 376 -26.92 -46.10 1.77
CA ASP A 376 -27.44 -47.21 0.94
C ASP A 376 -28.81 -46.93 0.32
N SER A 377 -29.56 -45.98 0.87
CA SER A 377 -30.82 -45.51 0.30
C SER A 377 -30.96 -43.99 0.46
N LEU A 378 -31.15 -43.29 -0.65
CA LEU A 378 -31.35 -41.84 -0.69
C LEU A 378 -32.61 -41.49 -1.49
N ARG A 379 -33.55 -40.79 -0.86
CA ARG A 379 -34.83 -40.43 -1.49
C ARG A 379 -34.66 -39.32 -2.52
N ILE A 380 -35.41 -39.42 -3.62
CA ILE A 380 -35.52 -38.42 -4.69
C ILE A 380 -36.88 -37.73 -4.56
N ARG A 381 -36.92 -36.40 -4.67
CA ARG A 381 -38.12 -35.58 -4.50
C ARG A 381 -38.40 -34.69 -5.71
N LYS A 382 -39.65 -34.25 -5.85
CA LYS A 382 -40.06 -33.35 -6.95
C LYS A 382 -39.45 -31.94 -6.89
N GLY A 383 -39.01 -31.51 -5.70
CA GLY A 383 -38.40 -30.19 -5.46
C GLY A 383 -37.39 -30.19 -4.31
N PRO A 384 -36.67 -29.07 -4.10
CA PRO A 384 -35.57 -28.95 -3.15
C PRO A 384 -36.05 -28.78 -1.70
N GLY A 385 -36.54 -29.86 -1.10
CA GLY A 385 -36.97 -29.84 0.29
C GLY A 385 -37.73 -31.09 0.70
N VAL A 386 -37.75 -31.37 2.01
CA VAL A 386 -38.46 -32.53 2.58
C VAL A 386 -39.98 -32.47 2.44
N THR A 387 -40.53 -31.28 2.17
CA THR A 387 -41.97 -31.03 1.99
C THR A 387 -42.46 -31.38 0.57
N TYR A 388 -41.56 -31.57 -0.40
CA TYR A 388 -41.95 -31.97 -1.75
C TYR A 388 -42.22 -33.49 -1.84
N PRO A 389 -43.19 -33.92 -2.68
CA PRO A 389 -43.50 -35.33 -2.86
C PRO A 389 -42.28 -36.16 -3.29
N GLU A 390 -42.17 -37.38 -2.76
CA GLU A 390 -41.15 -38.36 -3.16
C GLU A 390 -41.46 -38.89 -4.55
N THR A 391 -40.48 -38.84 -5.46
CA THR A 391 -40.59 -39.30 -6.85
C THR A 391 -39.81 -40.58 -7.12
N GLY A 392 -38.97 -41.00 -6.17
CA GLY A 392 -38.20 -42.24 -6.25
C GLY A 392 -37.14 -42.34 -5.16
N ALA A 393 -36.22 -43.29 -5.29
CA ALA A 393 -35.06 -43.42 -4.42
C ALA A 393 -33.86 -43.99 -5.20
N ILE A 394 -32.66 -43.58 -4.80
CA ILE A 394 -31.39 -44.21 -5.15
C ILE A 394 -31.14 -45.30 -4.11
N ASN A 395 -31.10 -46.57 -4.52
CA ASN A 395 -30.81 -47.71 -3.64
C ASN A 395 -29.55 -48.42 -4.13
N GLU A 396 -28.52 -48.48 -3.29
CA GLU A 396 -27.17 -48.91 -3.67
C GLU A 396 -26.50 -49.75 -2.58
N VAL A 397 -25.70 -50.74 -2.97
CA VAL A 397 -25.01 -51.65 -2.04
C VAL A 397 -23.75 -50.99 -1.46
N ALA A 398 -23.48 -51.22 -0.17
CA ALA A 398 -22.25 -50.77 0.48
C ALA A 398 -21.00 -51.17 -0.32
N GLY A 399 -20.11 -50.21 -0.58
CA GLY A 399 -18.88 -50.40 -1.37
C GLY A 399 -19.05 -50.35 -2.90
N LYS A 400 -20.28 -50.23 -3.44
CA LYS A 400 -20.55 -50.05 -4.87
C LYS A 400 -21.54 -48.90 -5.11
N LYS A 401 -21.06 -47.66 -4.95
CA LYS A 401 -21.85 -46.44 -5.17
C LYS A 401 -21.67 -45.92 -6.59
N ASN A 402 -22.75 -45.62 -7.30
CA ASN A 402 -22.73 -45.02 -8.64
C ASN A 402 -22.49 -43.52 -8.56
N LEU A 403 -22.11 -42.95 -9.71
CA LEU A 403 -21.82 -41.54 -9.87
C LEU A 403 -23.04 -40.81 -10.44
N TYR A 404 -23.47 -39.73 -9.79
CA TYR A 404 -24.63 -38.94 -10.17
C TYR A 404 -24.22 -37.51 -10.49
N THR A 405 -24.78 -36.92 -11.55
CA THR A 405 -24.51 -35.53 -11.92
C THR A 405 -25.59 -34.60 -11.38
N ILE A 406 -25.19 -33.57 -10.67
CA ILE A 406 -26.02 -32.45 -10.20
C ILE A 406 -25.99 -31.35 -11.26
N VAL A 407 -27.16 -30.83 -11.67
CA VAL A 407 -27.31 -29.76 -12.68
C VAL A 407 -27.70 -28.41 -12.08
N GLU A 408 -28.10 -28.40 -10.81
CA GLU A 408 -28.67 -27.26 -10.10
C GLU A 408 -28.63 -27.55 -8.60
N GLU A 409 -28.34 -26.53 -7.79
CA GLU A 409 -28.33 -26.61 -6.34
C GLU A 409 -29.24 -25.52 -5.75
N GLN A 410 -30.08 -25.91 -4.79
CA GLN A 410 -30.93 -24.97 -4.07
C GLN A 410 -31.11 -25.48 -2.62
N ASN A 411 -30.78 -24.63 -1.64
CA ASN A 411 -31.00 -24.88 -0.21
C ASN A 411 -30.48 -26.25 0.30
N GLY A 412 -29.31 -26.70 -0.15
CA GLY A 412 -28.72 -27.99 0.25
C GLY A 412 -29.30 -29.22 -0.47
N TRP A 413 -30.05 -29.00 -1.56
CA TRP A 413 -30.56 -30.05 -2.45
C TRP A 413 -29.98 -29.89 -3.85
N GLY A 414 -29.68 -31.02 -4.50
CA GLY A 414 -29.16 -31.06 -5.87
C GLY A 414 -30.14 -31.71 -6.83
N ARG A 415 -30.39 -31.09 -7.99
CA ARG A 415 -31.22 -31.67 -9.06
C ARG A 415 -30.38 -32.63 -9.90
N LEU A 416 -30.87 -33.86 -10.06
CA LEU A 416 -30.21 -34.89 -10.86
C LEU A 416 -30.32 -34.59 -12.37
N LYS A 417 -29.22 -34.73 -13.10
CA LYS A 417 -29.17 -34.60 -14.57
C LYS A 417 -30.11 -35.55 -15.30
N SER A 418 -30.41 -36.71 -14.70
CA SER A 418 -31.36 -37.68 -15.25
C SER A 418 -32.80 -37.14 -15.34
N GLY A 419 -33.09 -36.02 -14.69
CA GLY A 419 -34.45 -35.49 -14.56
C GLY A 419 -35.30 -36.21 -13.50
N ALA A 420 -34.72 -37.18 -12.77
CA ALA A 420 -35.46 -37.98 -11.78
C ALA A 420 -35.98 -37.16 -10.58
N GLY A 421 -35.35 -36.01 -10.30
CA GLY A 421 -35.75 -35.09 -9.24
C GLY A 421 -34.55 -34.58 -8.43
N TRP A 422 -34.84 -34.13 -7.22
CA TRP A 422 -33.91 -33.52 -6.27
C TRP A 422 -33.51 -34.49 -5.17
N ILE A 423 -32.25 -34.49 -4.79
CA ILE A 423 -31.71 -35.27 -3.67
C ILE A 423 -31.06 -34.35 -2.63
N SER A 424 -31.06 -34.77 -1.36
CA SER A 424 -30.38 -34.03 -0.30
C SER A 424 -28.87 -34.23 -0.43
N LEU A 425 -28.11 -33.15 -0.53
CA LEU A 425 -26.65 -33.19 -0.73
C LEU A 425 -25.89 -33.56 0.55
N THR A 426 -26.53 -33.46 1.71
CA THR A 426 -26.00 -33.90 3.01
C THR A 426 -25.58 -35.37 3.01
N TYR A 427 -26.20 -36.21 2.19
CA TYR A 427 -25.93 -37.65 2.07
C TYR A 427 -25.11 -37.99 0.81
N THR A 428 -24.29 -37.05 0.37
CA THR A 428 -23.50 -37.20 -0.85
C THR A 428 -22.06 -36.73 -0.63
N GLN A 429 -21.13 -37.32 -1.38
CA GLN A 429 -19.75 -36.89 -1.46
C GLN A 429 -19.47 -36.39 -2.87
N LYS A 430 -18.96 -35.17 -3.00
CA LYS A 430 -18.56 -34.59 -4.29
C LYS A 430 -17.32 -35.30 -4.81
N GLU A 431 -17.43 -35.83 -6.02
CA GLU A 431 -16.33 -36.47 -6.75
C GLU A 431 -15.72 -35.44 -7.70
N GLY A 432 -14.39 -35.44 -7.80
CA GLY A 432 -13.61 -34.44 -8.52
C GLY A 432 -14.22 -34.10 -9.89
N GLU A 433 -14.44 -32.81 -10.14
CA GLU A 433 -15.06 -32.34 -11.37
C GLU A 433 -14.14 -32.70 -12.55
N SER A 434 -14.57 -33.65 -13.39
CA SER A 434 -13.94 -33.82 -14.70
C SER A 434 -14.60 -32.88 -15.70
N TYR A 435 -13.82 -32.07 -16.39
CA TYR A 435 -14.31 -31.13 -17.40
C TYR A 435 -13.42 -31.16 -18.64
N LEU A 436 -13.97 -30.68 -19.75
CA LEU A 436 -13.23 -30.60 -21.01
C LEU A 436 -12.53 -29.24 -21.11
N VAL A 437 -11.30 -29.29 -21.62
CA VAL A 437 -10.52 -28.11 -21.97
C VAL A 437 -10.01 -28.18 -23.41
N ARG A 438 -9.80 -27.03 -24.03
CA ARG A 438 -9.02 -26.87 -25.27
C ARG A 438 -7.75 -26.09 -24.95
N THR A 439 -6.66 -26.37 -25.64
CA THR A 439 -5.43 -25.58 -25.50
C THR A 439 -5.62 -24.20 -26.15
N THR A 440 -5.04 -23.16 -25.52
CA THR A 440 -5.01 -21.79 -26.06
C THR A 440 -3.69 -21.48 -26.77
N VAL A 441 -2.69 -22.34 -26.62
CA VAL A 441 -1.34 -22.23 -27.21
C VAL A 441 -1.08 -23.33 -28.23
N ASP A 442 -0.12 -23.12 -29.12
CA ASP A 442 0.23 -24.08 -30.17
C ASP A 442 1.08 -25.26 -29.69
N SER A 443 1.76 -25.08 -28.55
CA SER A 443 2.56 -26.12 -27.90
C SER A 443 2.36 -26.06 -26.39
N LEU A 444 1.88 -27.15 -25.79
CA LEU A 444 1.65 -27.25 -24.34
C LEU A 444 2.33 -28.51 -23.78
N ARG A 445 3.29 -28.32 -22.87
CA ARG A 445 4.05 -29.42 -22.25
C ARG A 445 3.18 -30.22 -21.28
N ILE A 446 3.40 -31.53 -21.27
CA ILE A 446 2.82 -32.48 -20.32
C ILE A 446 3.90 -32.91 -19.34
N ARG A 447 3.59 -32.94 -18.04
CA ARG A 447 4.54 -33.25 -16.97
C ARG A 447 4.08 -34.42 -16.10
N ARG A 448 5.03 -35.07 -15.42
CA ARG A 448 4.74 -36.20 -14.53
C ARG A 448 3.91 -35.80 -13.30
N GLY A 449 3.96 -34.53 -12.88
CA GLY A 449 3.23 -34.01 -11.73
C GLY A 449 2.79 -32.55 -11.92
N PRO A 450 2.01 -32.00 -10.98
CA PRO A 450 1.39 -30.67 -11.07
C PRO A 450 2.41 -29.56 -10.75
N GLY A 451 3.31 -29.29 -11.69
CA GLY A 451 4.29 -28.21 -11.54
C GLY A 451 5.47 -28.31 -12.50
N ILE A 452 6.15 -27.20 -12.70
CA ILE A 452 7.30 -27.10 -13.62
C ILE A 452 8.55 -27.85 -13.15
N SER A 453 8.65 -28.17 -11.86
CA SER A 453 9.74 -28.97 -11.28
C SER A 453 9.65 -30.46 -11.63
N TYR A 454 8.48 -30.94 -12.08
CA TYR A 454 8.30 -32.32 -12.51
C TYR A 454 8.85 -32.54 -13.93
N PRO A 455 9.49 -33.71 -14.19
CA PRO A 455 9.99 -34.05 -15.52
C PRO A 455 8.90 -33.98 -16.59
N GLU A 456 9.27 -33.50 -17.77
CA GLU A 456 8.42 -33.49 -18.96
C GLU A 456 8.18 -34.94 -19.42
N THR A 457 6.92 -35.29 -19.67
CA THR A 457 6.50 -36.62 -20.14
C THR A 457 5.99 -36.58 -21.57
N GLY A 458 5.75 -35.39 -22.13
CA GLY A 458 5.34 -35.21 -23.52
C GLY A 458 4.94 -33.77 -23.83
N VAL A 459 4.37 -33.56 -25.02
CA VAL A 459 3.90 -32.25 -25.48
C VAL A 459 2.64 -32.41 -26.35
N ILE A 460 1.71 -31.48 -26.19
CA ILE A 460 0.54 -31.29 -27.06
C ILE A 460 0.92 -30.23 -28.10
N ASN A 461 0.99 -30.59 -29.37
CA ASN A 461 1.24 -29.66 -30.48
C ASN A 461 0.01 -29.56 -31.38
N GLU A 462 -0.59 -28.37 -31.47
CA GLU A 462 -1.85 -28.15 -32.18
C GLU A 462 -1.87 -26.79 -32.88
N LYS A 463 -2.30 -26.70 -34.14
CA LYS A 463 -2.39 -25.42 -34.88
C LYS A 463 -3.67 -24.66 -34.56
N THR A 464 -3.64 -23.34 -34.71
CA THR A 464 -4.82 -22.47 -34.65
C THR A 464 -5.93 -22.98 -35.57
N GLY A 465 -7.16 -23.15 -35.06
CA GLY A 465 -8.30 -23.70 -35.81
C GLY A 465 -8.47 -25.23 -35.76
N SER A 466 -7.57 -25.98 -35.12
CA SER A 466 -7.65 -27.45 -34.98
C SER A 466 -7.37 -27.95 -33.55
N LYS A 467 -7.78 -27.18 -32.53
CA LYS A 467 -7.56 -27.52 -31.11
C LYS A 467 -8.49 -28.65 -30.66
N LYS A 468 -7.94 -29.77 -30.17
CA LYS A 468 -8.70 -30.90 -29.65
C LYS A 468 -9.17 -30.60 -28.23
N LYS A 469 -10.18 -31.37 -27.77
CA LYS A 469 -10.65 -31.33 -26.38
C LYS A 469 -9.90 -32.37 -25.56
N TYR A 470 -9.52 -32.00 -24.35
CA TYR A 470 -8.85 -32.83 -23.37
C TYR A 470 -9.70 -32.90 -22.10
N THR A 471 -9.84 -34.09 -21.52
CA THR A 471 -10.55 -34.24 -20.24
C THR A 471 -9.58 -34.09 -19.09
N ILE A 472 -9.84 -33.12 -18.22
CA ILE A 472 -9.17 -32.99 -16.93
C ILE A 472 -9.94 -33.81 -15.91
N ILE A 473 -9.24 -34.58 -15.07
CA ILE A 473 -9.85 -35.44 -14.04
C ILE A 473 -9.39 -35.09 -12.62
N GLU A 474 -8.44 -34.18 -12.49
CA GLU A 474 -7.89 -33.71 -11.22
C GLU A 474 -7.25 -32.35 -11.46
N GLU A 475 -7.48 -31.39 -10.55
CA GLU A 475 -6.81 -30.09 -10.55
C GLU A 475 -5.93 -29.99 -9.30
N GLN A 476 -4.69 -29.54 -9.46
CA GLN A 476 -3.79 -29.24 -8.35
C GLN A 476 -2.87 -28.09 -8.75
N ASN A 477 -2.82 -27.02 -7.95
CA ASN A 477 -1.91 -25.88 -8.12
C ASN A 477 -1.94 -25.24 -9.53
N GLY A 478 -3.10 -25.15 -10.18
CA GLY A 478 -3.23 -24.61 -11.54
C GLY A 478 -2.86 -25.61 -12.66
N TRP A 479 -2.63 -26.88 -12.33
CA TRP A 479 -2.38 -27.96 -13.28
C TRP A 479 -3.56 -28.93 -13.32
N GLY A 480 -3.88 -29.42 -14.52
CA GLY A 480 -4.92 -30.40 -14.76
C GLY A 480 -4.34 -31.75 -15.17
N ARG A 481 -4.72 -32.83 -14.48
CA ARG A 481 -4.36 -34.19 -14.85
C ARG A 481 -5.21 -34.66 -16.02
N LEU A 482 -4.56 -35.06 -17.11
CA LEU A 482 -5.22 -35.60 -18.30
C LEU A 482 -5.82 -36.97 -18.02
N LYS A 483 -7.08 -37.19 -18.41
CA LYS A 483 -7.77 -38.49 -18.35
C LYS A 483 -7.03 -39.60 -19.10
N SER A 484 -6.26 -39.24 -20.13
CA SER A 484 -5.45 -40.19 -20.91
C SER A 484 -4.33 -40.85 -20.10
N GLY A 485 -4.01 -40.33 -18.91
CA GLY A 485 -2.86 -40.77 -18.12
C GLY A 485 -1.52 -40.23 -18.61
N ALA A 486 -1.51 -39.38 -19.64
CA ALA A 486 -0.27 -38.81 -20.21
C ALA A 486 0.51 -37.91 -19.23
N GLY A 487 -0.19 -37.34 -18.24
CA GLY A 487 0.38 -36.50 -17.20
C GLY A 487 -0.46 -35.26 -16.94
N TRP A 488 0.18 -34.22 -16.45
CA TRP A 488 -0.39 -32.95 -16.05
C TRP A 488 -0.08 -31.86 -17.06
N ILE A 489 -1.04 -30.99 -17.34
CA ILE A 489 -0.88 -29.80 -18.18
C ILE A 489 -1.23 -28.54 -17.39
N SER A 490 -0.55 -27.42 -17.65
CA SER A 490 -0.90 -26.15 -17.00
C SER A 490 -2.22 -25.64 -17.56
N LEU A 491 -3.19 -25.40 -16.67
CA LEU A 491 -4.55 -24.95 -17.03
C LEU A 491 -4.57 -23.49 -17.48
N ALA A 492 -3.53 -22.72 -17.16
CA ALA A 492 -3.30 -21.36 -17.64
C ALA A 492 -3.32 -21.26 -19.18
N TYR A 493 -2.95 -22.35 -19.85
CA TYR A 493 -2.90 -22.44 -21.32
C TYR A 493 -4.07 -23.24 -21.90
N THR A 494 -5.19 -23.24 -21.17
CA THR A 494 -6.39 -23.95 -21.57
C THR A 494 -7.64 -23.09 -21.35
N MET A 495 -8.69 -23.39 -22.11
CA MET A 495 -10.03 -22.84 -21.91
C MET A 495 -11.03 -23.97 -21.73
N ARG A 496 -12.03 -23.80 -20.85
CA ARG A 496 -13.14 -24.77 -20.72
C ARG A 496 -13.90 -24.88 -22.05
N ALA A 497 -14.24 -26.10 -22.45
CA ALA A 497 -14.62 -26.45 -23.83
C ALA A 497 -15.99 -27.11 -23.99
#